data_AF-A0A2R2MMD2-F1
#
_entry.id   AF-A0A2R2MMD2-F1
#
_cell.length_a   1.000
_cell.length_b   1.000
_cell.length_c   1.000
_cell.angle_alpha   90.00
_cell.angle_beta   90.00
_cell.angle_gamma   90.00
#
_symmetry.space_group_name_H-M   'P 1'
#
loop_
_entity.id
_entity.type
_entity.pdbx_description
1 polymer ?
#
loop_
_entity_poly.entity_id
_entity_poly.type
_entity_poly.pdbx_seq_one_letter_code
_entity_poly.pdbx_strand_id
1 'polypeptide(L)'
;MSLVYTFKRFWSFLRLDELVSAALSGDDDWDYSEEPHTSRRSEILRKHPEIKRLMGYDPFIAYVLAFEVSLQLFMAWCVRDSPWWLVVLLAYCVGAFVNHSCGTAIHEIGHNLAFGHSRPILNRLLGMFANLPLAVPFSVTYKKYHSDHH
;
A
#
# COMPACT_ATOMS: atom_id res chain seq x y z
N MET A 1 5.53 -2.41 47.70
CA MET A 1 4.57 -1.97 46.66
C MET A 1 4.32 -3.17 45.76
N SER A 2 3.23 -3.89 46.04
CA SER A 2 3.13 -5.35 45.92
C SER A 2 2.62 -5.83 44.55
N LEU A 3 3.09 -7.00 44.12
CA LEU A 3 2.70 -7.78 42.91
C LEU A 3 1.19 -7.76 42.58
N VAL A 4 0.33 -7.55 43.58
CA VAL A 4 -1.12 -7.41 43.46
C VAL A 4 -1.55 -6.30 42.48
N TYR A 5 -0.82 -5.17 42.43
CA TYR A 5 -1.14 -4.09 41.48
C TYR A 5 -0.82 -4.47 40.03
N THR A 6 0.31 -5.16 39.82
CA THR A 6 0.71 -5.67 38.50
C THR A 6 -0.25 -6.74 38.00
N PHE A 7 -0.72 -7.61 38.90
CA PHE A 7 -1.69 -8.67 38.58
C PHE A 7 -3.07 -8.11 38.22
N LYS A 8 -3.59 -7.12 38.97
CA LYS A 8 -4.85 -6.45 38.62
C LYS A 8 -4.79 -5.77 37.26
N ARG A 9 -3.65 -5.17 36.91
CA ARG A 9 -3.44 -4.50 35.61
C ARG A 9 -3.36 -5.51 34.46
N PHE A 10 -2.77 -6.68 34.69
CA PHE A 10 -2.75 -7.80 33.73
C PHE A 10 -4.16 -8.37 33.47
N TRP A 11 -4.97 -8.55 34.52
CA TRP A 11 -6.37 -9.00 34.37
C TRP A 11 -7.29 -7.93 33.77
N SER A 12 -7.00 -6.65 33.97
CA SER A 12 -7.68 -5.56 33.27
C SER A 12 -7.33 -5.50 31.78
N PHE A 13 -6.10 -5.86 31.40
CA PHE A 13 -5.70 -5.99 30.00
C PHE A 13 -6.38 -7.19 29.31
N LEU A 14 -6.72 -8.24 30.05
CA LEU A 14 -7.46 -9.40 29.53
C LEU A 14 -8.97 -9.17 29.34
N ARG A 15 -9.54 -8.06 29.86
CA ARG A 15 -10.94 -7.64 29.60
C ARG A 15 -11.09 -6.60 28.48
N LEU A 16 -10.06 -6.50 27.63
CA LEU A 16 -10.10 -5.61 26.46
C LEU A 16 -11.23 -6.01 25.50
N ASP A 17 -11.58 -7.29 25.45
CA ASP A 17 -12.71 -7.83 24.72
C ASP A 17 -14.07 -7.26 25.18
N GLU A 18 -14.34 -7.19 26.49
CA GLU A 18 -15.57 -6.59 27.02
C GLU A 18 -15.66 -5.08 26.73
N LEU A 19 -14.53 -4.36 26.88
CA LEU A 19 -14.47 -2.93 26.61
C LEU A 19 -14.57 -2.60 25.12
N VAL A 20 -13.95 -3.40 24.25
CA VAL A 20 -14.06 -3.27 22.79
C VAL A 20 -15.45 -3.66 22.32
N SER A 21 -16.03 -4.74 22.84
CA SER A 21 -17.41 -5.14 22.50
C SER A 21 -18.44 -4.10 22.95
N ALA A 22 -18.22 -3.42 24.07
CA ALA A 22 -19.06 -2.30 24.49
C ALA A 22 -18.84 -1.05 23.63
N ALA A 23 -17.60 -0.77 23.18
CA ALA A 23 -17.31 0.34 22.26
C ALA A 23 -17.85 0.11 20.84
N LEU A 24 -17.91 -1.15 20.39
CA LEU A 24 -18.48 -1.58 19.11
C LEU A 24 -20.00 -1.85 19.19
N SER A 25 -20.63 -1.65 20.36
CA SER A 25 -22.07 -1.86 20.55
C SER A 25 -22.95 -0.68 20.12
N GLY A 26 -22.34 0.39 19.60
CA GLY A 26 -23.09 1.39 18.85
C GLY A 26 -23.55 0.77 17.53
N ASP A 27 -24.84 0.90 17.20
CA ASP A 27 -25.35 0.53 15.89
C ASP A 27 -24.52 1.25 14.83
N ASP A 28 -23.64 0.52 14.15
CA ASP A 28 -22.91 1.00 12.98
C ASP A 28 -23.98 1.29 11.91
N ASP A 29 -24.43 2.54 11.84
CA ASP A 29 -25.40 3.00 10.86
C ASP A 29 -24.67 3.09 9.52
N TRP A 30 -24.66 1.96 8.79
CA TRP A 30 -24.04 1.87 7.47
C TRP A 30 -24.77 2.81 6.51
N ASP A 31 -24.10 3.90 6.14
CA ASP A 31 -24.63 4.86 5.17
C ASP A 31 -24.55 4.28 3.76
N TYR A 32 -25.69 3.83 3.23
CA TYR A 32 -25.83 3.31 1.87
C TYR A 32 -25.97 4.42 0.81
N SER A 33 -25.76 5.69 1.17
CA SER A 33 -25.75 6.79 0.21
C SER A 33 -24.54 6.72 -0.74
N GLU A 34 -24.68 7.32 -1.93
CA GLU A 34 -23.57 7.40 -2.90
C GLU A 34 -22.32 8.01 -2.24
N GLU A 35 -21.15 7.42 -2.52
CA GLU A 35 -19.88 7.85 -1.96
C GLU A 35 -19.70 9.37 -2.17
N PRO A 36 -19.56 10.18 -1.10
CA PRO A 36 -19.61 11.65 -1.19
C PRO A 36 -18.48 12.23 -2.04
N HIS A 37 -17.44 11.46 -2.33
CA HIS A 37 -16.32 11.84 -3.18
C HIS A 37 -16.74 12.03 -4.65
N THR A 38 -17.68 11.24 -5.17
CA THR A 38 -18.13 11.34 -6.57
C THR A 38 -18.91 12.62 -6.83
N SER A 39 -19.86 12.94 -5.94
CA SER A 39 -20.66 14.18 -6.02
C SER A 39 -19.79 15.42 -5.81
N ARG A 40 -18.90 15.41 -4.81
CA ARG A 40 -17.94 16.50 -4.56
C ARG A 40 -16.98 16.73 -5.71
N ARG A 41 -16.43 15.67 -6.32
CA ARG A 41 -15.57 15.78 -7.49
C ARG A 41 -16.28 16.50 -8.64
N SER A 42 -17.53 16.13 -8.89
CA SER A 42 -18.34 16.75 -9.94
C SER A 42 -18.59 18.24 -9.68
N GLU A 43 -18.89 18.61 -8.43
CA GLU A 43 -19.09 20.01 -8.05
C GLU A 43 -17.81 20.85 -8.19
N ILE A 44 -16.67 20.31 -7.72
CA ILE A 44 -15.36 20.97 -7.83
C ILE A 44 -15.00 21.19 -9.30
N LEU A 45 -15.13 20.17 -10.16
CA LEU A 45 -14.81 20.30 -11.58
C LEU A 45 -15.74 21.28 -12.32
N ARG A 46 -16.97 21.46 -11.85
CA ARG A 46 -17.89 22.47 -12.39
C ARG A 46 -17.46 23.88 -12.01
N LYS A 47 -16.99 24.11 -10.78
CA LYS A 47 -16.52 25.41 -10.30
C LYS A 47 -15.11 25.75 -10.80
N HIS A 48 -14.27 24.73 -10.99
CA HIS A 48 -12.84 24.83 -11.31
C HIS A 48 -12.46 23.86 -12.44
N PRO A 49 -12.91 24.11 -13.69
CA PRO A 49 -12.63 23.22 -14.81
C PRO A 49 -11.13 23.10 -15.15
N GLU A 50 -10.32 24.10 -14.77
CA GLU A 50 -8.87 24.11 -14.93
C GLU A 50 -8.17 22.94 -14.23
N ILE A 51 -8.74 22.44 -13.12
CA ILE A 51 -8.21 21.30 -12.35
C ILE A 51 -8.14 20.04 -13.22
N LYS A 52 -9.04 19.90 -14.21
CA LYS A 52 -9.04 18.75 -15.11
C LYS A 52 -7.74 18.59 -15.89
N ARG A 53 -6.99 19.68 -16.12
CA ARG A 53 -5.68 19.63 -16.78
C ARG A 53 -4.60 18.97 -15.91
N LEU A 54 -4.78 18.96 -14.59
CA LEU A 54 -3.86 18.34 -13.63
C LEU A 54 -4.18 16.84 -13.42
N MET A 55 -5.37 16.38 -13.83
CA MET A 55 -5.76 14.98 -13.74
C MET A 55 -5.11 14.17 -14.87
N GLY A 56 -3.92 13.64 -14.62
CA GLY A 56 -3.14 12.89 -15.59
C GLY A 56 -2.58 11.60 -15.01
N TYR A 57 -1.79 10.92 -15.83
CA TYR A 57 -0.94 9.80 -15.43
C TYR A 57 0.52 10.23 -15.54
N ASP A 58 1.40 9.60 -14.78
CA ASP A 58 2.84 9.85 -14.81
C ASP A 58 3.62 8.61 -15.31
N PRO A 59 4.07 8.61 -16.57
CA PRO A 59 4.87 7.51 -17.11
C PRO A 59 6.26 7.40 -16.46
N PHE A 60 6.72 8.42 -15.73
CA PHE A 60 8.00 8.37 -15.03
C PHE A 60 8.05 7.25 -13.98
N ILE A 61 6.90 6.90 -13.40
CA ILE A 61 6.73 5.75 -12.48
C ILE A 61 7.33 4.47 -13.08
N ALA A 62 7.09 4.21 -14.37
CA ALA A 62 7.58 3.00 -15.02
C ALA A 62 9.12 2.94 -15.08
N TYR A 63 9.79 4.07 -15.30
CA TYR A 63 11.23 4.15 -15.38
C TYR A 63 11.90 4.00 -14.00
N VAL A 64 11.35 4.68 -12.99
CA VAL A 64 11.83 4.56 -11.60
C VAL A 64 11.69 3.13 -11.12
N LEU A 65 10.52 2.53 -11.35
CA LEU A 65 10.27 1.14 -10.98
C LEU A 65 11.18 0.15 -11.71
N ALA A 66 11.42 0.35 -13.02
CA ALA A 66 12.35 -0.47 -13.79
C ALA A 66 13.77 -0.42 -13.22
N PHE A 67 14.21 0.77 -12.81
CA PHE A 67 15.49 0.96 -12.12
C PHE A 67 15.52 0.24 -10.77
N GLU A 68 14.50 0.40 -9.93
CA GLU A 68 14.41 -0.25 -8.61
C GLU A 68 14.45 -1.77 -8.70
N VAL A 69 13.66 -2.38 -9.58
CA VAL A 69 13.65 -3.84 -9.78
C VAL A 69 15.03 -4.32 -10.25
N SER A 70 15.63 -3.61 -11.21
CA SER A 70 16.97 -3.95 -11.72
C SER A 70 18.04 -3.83 -10.64
N LEU A 71 17.96 -2.79 -9.80
CA LEU A 71 18.86 -2.59 -8.66
C LEU A 71 18.73 -3.74 -7.65
N GLN A 72 17.53 -4.16 -7.31
CA GLN A 72 17.32 -5.26 -6.37
C GLN A 72 17.87 -6.59 -6.90
N LEU A 73 17.64 -6.90 -8.18
CA LEU A 73 18.19 -8.10 -8.82
C LEU A 73 19.72 -8.06 -8.90
N PHE A 74 20.29 -6.89 -9.20
CA PHE A 74 21.73 -6.68 -9.22
C PHE A 74 22.34 -6.86 -7.83
N MET A 75 21.74 -6.26 -6.80
CA MET A 75 22.18 -6.41 -5.41
C MET A 75 22.13 -7.87 -4.97
N ALA A 76 21.04 -8.59 -5.28
CA ALA A 76 20.90 -10.01 -4.99
C ALA A 76 22.03 -10.84 -5.63
N TRP A 77 22.41 -10.52 -6.87
CA TRP A 77 23.54 -11.15 -7.54
C TRP A 77 24.89 -10.84 -6.88
N CYS A 78 25.12 -9.59 -6.47
CA CYS A 78 26.36 -9.19 -5.79
C CYS A 78 26.58 -9.88 -4.44
N VAL A 79 25.50 -10.21 -3.72
CA VAL A 79 25.58 -10.77 -2.36
C VAL A 79 25.38 -12.29 -2.31
N ARG A 80 25.28 -12.96 -3.46
CA ARG A 80 24.90 -14.39 -3.54
C ARG A 80 25.85 -15.33 -2.78
N ASP A 81 27.14 -14.98 -2.71
CA ASP A 81 28.20 -15.76 -2.06
C ASP A 81 28.58 -15.19 -0.67
N SER A 82 27.82 -14.19 -0.18
CA SER A 82 28.04 -13.53 1.11
C SER A 82 27.47 -14.36 2.28
N PRO A 83 27.98 -14.17 3.51
CA PRO A 83 27.39 -14.81 4.68
C PRO A 83 25.96 -14.28 4.93
N TRP A 84 25.07 -15.17 5.39
CA TRP A 84 23.63 -14.88 5.52
C TRP A 84 23.32 -13.63 6.36
N TRP A 85 24.12 -13.33 7.39
CA TRP A 85 23.89 -12.16 8.25
C TRP A 85 24.07 -10.84 7.50
N LEU A 86 24.98 -10.79 6.50
CA LEU A 86 25.20 -9.60 5.68
C LEU A 86 24.02 -9.41 4.72
N VAL A 87 23.47 -10.51 4.19
CA VAL A 87 22.27 -10.48 3.36
C VAL A 87 21.09 -9.91 4.14
N VAL A 88 20.88 -10.34 5.39
CA VAL A 88 19.82 -9.81 6.26
C VAL A 88 20.04 -8.32 6.56
N LEU A 89 21.27 -7.91 6.87
CA LEU A 89 21.59 -6.51 7.13
C LEU A 89 21.29 -5.62 5.92
N LEU A 90 21.71 -6.03 4.72
CA LEU A 90 21.45 -5.27 3.49
C LEU A 90 19.96 -5.28 3.11
N ALA A 91 19.27 -6.42 3.30
CA ALA A 91 17.84 -6.51 3.08
C ALA A 91 17.08 -5.52 3.99
N TYR A 92 17.49 -5.37 5.26
CA TYR A 92 16.86 -4.44 6.18
C TYR A 92 17.22 -2.97 5.91
N CYS A 93 18.52 -2.67 5.75
CA CYS A 93 18.99 -1.28 5.62
C CYS A 93 18.81 -0.68 4.23
N VAL A 94 18.74 -1.50 3.18
CA VAL A 94 18.61 -1.03 1.79
C VAL A 94 17.36 -1.63 1.15
N GLY A 95 17.20 -2.95 1.20
CA GLY A 95 16.08 -3.65 0.58
C GLY A 95 14.71 -3.17 1.07
N ALA A 96 14.56 -2.88 2.37
CA ALA A 96 13.31 -2.42 2.94
C ALA A 96 12.84 -1.08 2.34
N PHE A 97 13.76 -0.15 2.10
CA PHE A 97 13.44 1.16 1.50
C PHE A 97 13.05 1.02 0.03
N VAL A 98 13.79 0.21 -0.74
CA VAL A 98 13.47 -0.03 -2.15
C VAL A 98 12.14 -0.79 -2.26
N ASN A 99 11.88 -1.77 -1.40
CA ASN A 99 10.61 -2.49 -1.36
C ASN A 99 9.43 -1.60 -0.96
N HIS A 100 9.62 -0.67 -0.02
CA HIS A 100 8.60 0.31 0.31
C HIS A 100 8.26 1.18 -0.92
N SER A 101 9.28 1.65 -1.65
CA SER A 101 9.09 2.40 -2.89
C SER A 101 8.35 1.58 -3.95
N CYS A 102 8.75 0.32 -4.19
CA CYS A 102 8.02 -0.59 -5.09
C CYS A 102 6.55 -0.79 -4.66
N GLY A 103 6.27 -0.85 -3.36
CA GLY A 103 4.92 -0.91 -2.81
C GLY A 103 4.10 0.34 -3.13
N THR A 104 4.68 1.52 -2.98
CA THR A 104 4.03 2.78 -3.39
C THR A 104 3.83 2.86 -4.90
N ALA A 105 4.77 2.35 -5.71
CA ALA A 105 4.58 2.26 -7.15
C ALA A 105 3.41 1.33 -7.50
N ILE A 106 3.29 0.17 -6.84
CA ILE A 106 2.14 -0.75 -7.01
C ILE A 106 0.82 -0.04 -6.66
N HIS A 107 0.80 0.82 -5.64
CA HIS A 107 -0.37 1.64 -5.29
C HIS A 107 -0.80 2.54 -6.45
N GLU A 108 0.11 3.36 -6.96
CA GLU A 108 -0.19 4.28 -8.07
C GLU A 108 -0.55 3.52 -9.37
N ILE A 109 0.11 2.40 -9.63
CA ILE A 109 -0.20 1.50 -10.76
C ILE A 109 -1.59 0.89 -10.62
N GLY A 110 -2.03 0.58 -9.39
CA GLY A 110 -3.38 0.11 -9.06
C GLY A 110 -4.45 1.09 -9.55
N HIS A 111 -4.20 2.39 -9.38
CA HIS A 111 -5.00 3.50 -9.89
C HIS A 111 -4.83 3.76 -11.40
N ASN A 112 -4.05 2.93 -12.10
CA ASN A 112 -3.68 3.08 -13.51
C ASN A 112 -2.92 4.38 -13.82
N LEU A 113 -2.16 4.92 -12.85
CA LEU A 113 -1.46 6.20 -13.01
C LEU A 113 -0.11 6.08 -13.71
N ALA A 114 0.36 4.88 -14.08
CA ALA A 114 1.60 4.76 -14.86
C ALA A 114 1.36 4.93 -16.38
N PHE A 115 0.29 4.35 -16.93
CA PHE A 115 -0.01 4.44 -18.38
C PHE A 115 -1.41 5.00 -18.70
N GLY A 116 -2.14 5.42 -17.68
CA GLY A 116 -3.50 5.91 -17.78
C GLY A 116 -4.54 4.79 -17.86
N HIS A 117 -5.80 5.20 -17.69
CA HIS A 117 -6.98 4.32 -17.66
C HIS A 117 -7.26 3.62 -18.99
N SER A 118 -6.79 4.17 -20.12
CA SER A 118 -6.96 3.57 -21.45
C SER A 118 -6.08 2.35 -21.69
N ARG A 119 -5.07 2.12 -20.83
CA ARG A 119 -4.11 1.01 -20.98
C ARG A 119 -4.00 0.17 -19.70
N PRO A 120 -5.10 -0.44 -19.21
CA PRO A 120 -5.11 -1.14 -17.93
C PRO A 120 -4.22 -2.39 -17.95
N ILE A 121 -4.05 -3.03 -19.11
CA ILE A 121 -3.19 -4.22 -19.26
C ILE A 121 -1.72 -3.85 -19.04
N LEU A 122 -1.24 -2.72 -19.58
CA LEU A 122 0.14 -2.28 -19.38
C LEU A 122 0.42 -1.98 -17.90
N ASN A 123 -0.52 -1.32 -17.21
CA ASN A 123 -0.41 -1.09 -15.77
C ASN A 123 -0.35 -2.43 -15.01
N ARG A 124 -1.19 -3.41 -15.38
CA ARG A 124 -1.19 -4.73 -14.74
C ARG A 124 0.13 -5.48 -14.94
N LEU A 125 0.67 -5.48 -16.16
CA LEU A 125 1.96 -6.11 -16.47
C LEU A 125 3.10 -5.42 -15.71
N LEU A 126 3.10 -4.09 -15.64
CA LEU A 126 4.08 -3.33 -14.87
C LEU A 126 3.97 -3.63 -13.36
N GLY A 127 2.75 -3.76 -12.82
CA GLY A 127 2.53 -4.18 -11.43
C GLY A 127 3.01 -5.61 -11.15
N MET A 128 2.87 -6.53 -12.10
CA MET A 128 3.47 -7.89 -11.99
C MET A 128 4.99 -7.83 -12.00
N PHE A 129 5.57 -6.98 -12.85
CA PHE A 129 7.02 -6.75 -12.91
C PHE A 129 7.56 -6.12 -11.61
N ALA A 130 6.86 -5.13 -11.05
CA ALA A 130 7.15 -4.53 -9.75
C ALA A 130 7.24 -5.56 -8.60
N ASN A 131 6.50 -6.65 -8.75
CA ASN A 131 6.41 -7.69 -7.75
C ASN A 131 7.56 -8.72 -7.83
N LEU A 132 8.39 -8.70 -8.87
CA LEU A 132 9.50 -9.67 -9.01
C LEU A 132 10.47 -9.70 -7.82
N PRO A 133 10.95 -8.55 -7.28
CA PRO A 133 11.80 -8.56 -6.10
C PRO A 133 11.01 -8.69 -4.78
N LEU A 134 9.68 -8.69 -4.83
CA LEU A 134 8.82 -8.80 -3.65
C LEU A 134 8.56 -10.29 -3.35
N ALA A 135 8.87 -10.71 -2.14
CA ALA A 135 8.73 -12.12 -1.72
C ALA A 135 7.30 -12.66 -1.82
N VAL A 136 6.28 -11.79 -1.78
CA VAL A 136 4.87 -12.16 -1.82
C VAL A 136 4.21 -11.58 -3.09
N PRO A 137 3.52 -12.39 -3.91
CA PRO A 137 2.75 -11.90 -5.05
C PRO A 137 1.47 -11.20 -4.58
N PHE A 138 1.47 -9.87 -4.52
CA PHE A 138 0.31 -9.10 -4.07
C PHE A 138 -0.17 -8.02 -5.05
N SER A 139 0.58 -7.68 -6.10
CA SER A 139 0.21 -6.54 -6.96
C SER A 139 -1.17 -6.64 -7.61
N VAL A 140 -1.64 -7.84 -7.97
CA VAL A 140 -2.95 -8.03 -8.59
C VAL A 140 -4.08 -8.00 -7.55
N THR A 141 -3.87 -8.60 -6.38
CA THR A 141 -4.85 -8.58 -5.29
C THR A 141 -4.95 -7.19 -4.68
N TYR A 142 -3.83 -6.46 -4.63
CA TYR A 142 -3.76 -5.07 -4.20
C TYR A 142 -4.78 -4.22 -4.94
N LYS A 143 -4.74 -4.20 -6.28
CA LYS A 143 -5.67 -3.40 -7.06
C LYS A 143 -7.13 -3.70 -6.73
N LYS A 144 -7.49 -4.98 -6.51
CA LYS A 144 -8.86 -5.34 -6.13
C LYS A 144 -9.23 -4.76 -4.77
N TYR A 145 -8.51 -5.14 -3.71
CA TYR A 145 -8.86 -4.74 -2.34
C TYR A 145 -8.67 -3.25 -2.08
N HIS A 146 -7.71 -2.63 -2.76
CA HIS A 146 -7.47 -1.19 -2.67
C HIS A 146 -8.59 -0.38 -3.35
N SER A 147 -9.14 -0.88 -4.46
CA SER A 147 -10.35 -0.30 -5.06
C SER A 147 -11.61 -0.58 -4.25
N ASP A 148 -11.67 -1.67 -3.47
CA ASP A 148 -12.80 -1.92 -2.55
C ASP A 148 -12.71 -1.02 -1.29
N HIS A 149 -11.51 -0.55 -0.94
CA HIS A 149 -11.26 0.35 0.19
C HIS A 149 -11.58 1.83 -0.12
N HIS A 150 -11.36 2.24 -1.37
CA HIS A 150 -11.69 3.58 -1.86
C HIS A 150 -13.08 3.59 -2.49
#